data_AF-A0A968QNQ4-F1
#
_entry.id   AF-A0A968QNQ4-F1
#
_cell.length_a   1.000
_cell.length_b   1.000
_cell.length_c   1.000
_cell.angle_alpha   90.00
_cell.angle_beta   90.00
_cell.angle_gamma   90.00
#
_symmetry.space_group_name_H-M   'P 1'
#
loop_
_entity.id
_entity.type
_entity.pdbx_description
1 polymer ?
#
loop_
_entity_poly.entity_id
_entity_poly.type
_entity_poly.pdbx_seq_one_letter_code
_entity_poly.pdbx_strand_id
1 'polypeptide(L)' 'MQKSGKNFEYVNVLSDPLKLEEMLKHSDGMRRVPIIVENGKVIVGFNGRA' A
#
# COMPACT_ATOMS: atom_id res chain seq x y z
N MET A 1 5.29 -13.42 -3.10
CA MET A 1 6.42 -13.51 -4.05
C MET A 1 7.54 -12.60 -3.57
N GLN A 2 8.58 -13.16 -2.93
CA GLN A 2 9.82 -12.42 -2.64
C GLN A 2 10.66 -12.39 -3.92
N LYS A 3 10.90 -11.20 -4.46
CA LYS A 3 11.92 -10.98 -5.48
C LYS A 3 12.82 -9.85 -4.98
N SER A 4 14.06 -10.21 -4.68
CA SER A 4 15.19 -9.33 -4.33
C SER A 4 15.16 -8.65 -2.96
N GLY A 5 15.76 -9.28 -1.95
CA GLY A 5 16.50 -8.66 -0.83
C GLY A 5 15.81 -7.64 0.10
N LYS A 6 14.56 -7.25 -0.15
CA LYS A 6 13.81 -6.30 0.68
C LYS A 6 12.74 -7.01 1.49
N ASN A 7 12.79 -6.85 2.81
CA ASN A 7 11.69 -7.22 3.69
C ASN A 7 10.53 -6.24 3.45
N PHE A 8 9.43 -6.74 2.91
CA PHE A 8 8.18 -6.00 2.82
C PHE A 8 7.05 -6.84 3.43
N GLU A 9 6.10 -6.15 4.04
CA GLU A 9 4.87 -6.75 4.52
C GLU A 9 3.77 -6.50 3.48
N TYR A 10 3.11 -7.58 3.05
CA TYR A 10 1.93 -7.46 2.20
C TYR A 10 0.69 -7.46 3.07
N VAL A 11 -0.08 -6.38 3.00
CA VAL A 11 -1.31 -6.20 3.78
C VAL A 11 -2.51 -6.17 2.83
N ASN A 12 -3.45 -7.09 3.02
CA ASN A 12 -4.76 -6.99 2.39
C ASN A 12 -5.66 -6.10 3.26
N VAL A 13 -5.84 -4.85 2.83
CA VAL A 13 -6.67 -3.87 3.53
C VAL A 13 -8.15 -4.26 3.63
N LEU A 14 -8.65 -5.19 2.79
CA LEU A 14 -10.04 -5.64 2.90
C LEU A 14 -10.25 -6.61 4.06
N SER A 15 -9.19 -7.27 4.54
CA SER A 15 -9.24 -8.16 5.69
C SER A 15 -8.86 -7.49 7.01
N ASP A 16 -8.37 -6.25 6.98
CA ASP A 16 -7.96 -5.49 8.16
C ASP A 16 -8.52 -4.05 8.09
N PRO A 17 -9.60 -3.76 8.83
CA PRO A 17 -10.23 -2.44 8.85
C PRO A 17 -9.30 -1.31 9.33
N LEU A 18 -8.35 -1.58 10.22
CA LEU A 18 -7.41 -0.58 10.71
C LEU A 18 -6.43 -0.20 9.60
N LYS A 19 -5.97 -1.19 8.85
CA LYS A 19 -5.10 -0.97 7.68
C LYS A 19 -5.83 -0.32 6.51
N LEU A 20 -7.13 -0.56 6.36
CA LEU A 20 -7.97 0.19 5.44
C LEU A 20 -8.03 1.67 5.83
N GLU A 21 -8.27 1.98 7.10
CA GLU A 21 -8.32 3.36 7.57
C GLU A 21 -6.97 4.08 7.37
N GLU A 22 -5.87 3.41 7.68
CA GLU A 22 -4.51 3.89 7.42
C GLU A 22 -4.30 4.18 5.92
N MET A 23 -4.68 3.26 5.04
CA MET A 23 -4.62 3.44 3.60
C MET A 23 -5.45 4.64 3.12
N LEU A 24 -6.67 4.84 3.66
CA LEU A 24 -7.57 5.94 3.27
C LEU A 24 -6.98 7.31 3.63
N LYS A 25 -6.26 7.43 4.75
CA LYS A 25 -5.53 8.65 5.14
C LYS A 25 -4.48 9.06 4.11
N HIS A 26 -3.92 8.09 3.39
CA HIS A 26 -2.90 8.30 2.37
C HIS A 26 -3.45 8.55 0.97
N SER A 27 -4.76 8.40 0.74
CA SER A 27 -5.34 8.33 -0.61
C SER A 27 -6.60 9.17 -0.79
N ASP A 28 -6.71 10.28 -0.05
CA ASP A 28 -7.85 11.21 -0.08
C ASP A 28 -9.21 10.50 0.15
N GLY A 29 -9.23 9.49 1.02
CA GLY A 29 -10.43 8.70 1.31
C GLY A 29 -10.88 7.78 0.17
N MET A 30 -10.09 7.63 -0.90
CA MET A 30 -10.38 6.72 -2.01
C MET A 30 -9.49 5.50 -1.95
N ARG A 31 -10.06 4.29 -2.08
CA ARG A 31 -9.28 3.06 -2.13
C ARG A 31 -8.41 2.96 -3.40
N ARG A 32 -7.18 3.50 -3.33
CA ARG A 32 -6.18 3.46 -4.40
C ARG A 32 -5.07 2.48 -4.05
N VAL A 33 -5.13 1.29 -4.65
CA VAL A 33 -4.12 0.23 -4.43
C VAL A 33 -3.21 0.08 -5.65
N PRO A 34 -1.94 -0.35 -5.47
CA PRO A 34 -1.24 -0.52 -4.20
C PRO A 34 -0.86 0.82 -3.54
N ILE A 35 -0.74 0.82 -2.20
CA ILE A 35 -0.02 1.86 -1.45
C ILE A 35 1.27 1.25 -0.93
N ILE A 36 2.40 1.92 -1.19
CA ILE A 36 3.71 1.50 -0.70
C ILE A 36 4.20 2.57 0.26
N VAL A 37 4.53 2.15 1.48
CA VAL A 37 5.15 3.00 2.50
C VAL A 37 6.58 2.50 2.72
N GLU A 38 7.57 3.32 2.39
CA GLU A 38 8.99 3.00 2.55
C GLU A 38 9.70 4.22 3.15
N ASN A 39 10.33 4.08 4.32
CA ASN A 39 11.08 5.15 5.00
C ASN A 39 10.30 6.49 5.12
N GLY A 40 9.00 6.41 5.46
CA GLY A 40 8.12 7.58 5.57
C GLY A 40 7.64 8.18 4.24
N LYS A 41 8.12 7.66 3.10
CA LYS A 41 7.63 8.01 1.77
C LYS A 41 6.40 7.17 1.44
N VAL A 42 5.32 7.84 1.04
CA VAL A 42 4.08 7.21 0.61
C VAL A 42 3.95 7.29 -0.90
N ILE A 43 3.75 6.15 -1.55
CA ILE A 43 3.52 6.03 -2.98
C ILE A 43 2.12 5.45 -3.17
N VAL A 44 1.24 6.20 -3.83
CA VAL A 44 -0.17 5.84 -4.00
C VAL A 44 -0.45 5.47 -5.46
N GLY A 45 -0.90 4.24 -5.68
CA GLY A 45 -1.27 3.74 -6.99
C GLY A 45 -0.05 3.45 -7.86
N PHE A 46 -0.04 2.26 -8.46
CA PHE A 46 0.85 1.94 -9.57
C PHE A 46 -0.04 1.87 -10.81
N ASN A 47 0.20 2.74 -11.79
CA ASN A 47 -0.59 2.86 -13.02
C ASN A 47 -0.40 1.67 -14.00
N GLY A 48 -0.29 0.44 -13.48
CA GLY A 48 -0.37 -0.81 -14.25
C GLY A 48 0.49 -0.89 -15.51
N ARG A 49 1.63 -0.19 -15.59
CA ARG A 49 2.55 -0.30 -16.72
C ARG A 49 3.91 -0.77 -16.23
N ALA A 50 4.11 -2.07 -16.36
CA ALA A 50 5.36 -2.63 -16.87
C ALA A 50 5.14 -2.92 -18.36
#